data_AF-A0A2K1FR01-F1
#
_entry.id   AF-A0A2K1FR01-F1
#
_cell.length_a   1.000
_cell.length_b   1.000
_cell.length_c   1.000
_cell.angle_alpha   90.00
_cell.angle_beta   90.00
_cell.angle_gamma   90.00
#
_symmetry.space_group_name_H-M   'P 1'
#
loop_
_entity.id
_entity.type
_entity.pdbx_description
1 polymer ?
#
loop_
_entity_poly.entity_id
_entity_poly.type
_entity_poly.pdbx_seq_one_letter_code
_entity_poly.pdbx_strand_id
1 'polypeptide(L)'
;MTDERNAVRLLVNGTDFGGWKSVRIAAGLDRQARDFELSVTDRWPGSDVPRRIAPGDACQVIIGADLVLTGYVDATPISYDADTVTVSVKGRSKTADLVDCSAIHEPGQFKGRKVDQIAAELAAPYGVAVMAAVDTGAPIADHQVQQGESVFESIDRLLKLRALLSTDDAEGRLVLTRAATARAATDVVVGENILTGSADLDCKDRFSEYRIKGQRAADGDDGDYEDGGPDIGALLGAAAPTSQVVAVQADTAIRRRRVLVIVADGQPDGGTARERARWEAAHRAGKSFEATYTVQGWRQGDGRLWVPNELVRVRDPVIGFDVDMLVAAVAYSLSEAGSVTTLTVAPQAAYELLPEPPRPRARRARQPCPRQSWSSIDGSSRLGKAAGADQTGPADGGGARPGDRRGPGAGADCAGGASRRRG
;
A
#
# COMPACT_ATOMS: atom_id res chain seq x y z
N MET A 1 16.40 -37.81 -24.61
CA MET A 1 17.09 -36.57 -24.22
C MET A 1 16.19 -35.87 -23.23
N THR A 2 16.62 -35.72 -21.98
CA THR A 2 16.00 -34.80 -21.03
C THR A 2 16.09 -33.39 -21.59
N ASP A 3 15.01 -32.62 -21.51
CA ASP A 3 14.99 -31.23 -21.94
C ASP A 3 15.71 -30.36 -20.89
N GLU A 4 17.05 -30.30 -20.99
CA GLU A 4 17.90 -29.54 -20.07
C GLU A 4 17.50 -28.06 -19.96
N ARG A 5 16.88 -27.50 -21.02
CA ARG A 5 16.41 -26.12 -21.07
C ARG A 5 15.27 -25.84 -20.07
N ASN A 6 14.52 -26.87 -19.69
CA ASN A 6 13.40 -26.81 -18.76
C ASN A 6 13.63 -27.74 -17.53
N ALA A 7 14.85 -28.24 -17.32
CA ALA A 7 15.19 -29.01 -16.13
C ALA A 7 15.18 -28.10 -14.90
N VAL A 8 14.35 -28.44 -13.91
CA VAL A 8 14.25 -27.69 -12.65
C VAL A 8 15.31 -28.16 -11.67
N ARG A 9 16.04 -27.20 -11.11
CA ARG A 9 17.05 -27.43 -10.07
C ARG A 9 16.73 -26.54 -8.86
N LEU A 10 16.92 -27.11 -7.68
CA LEU A 10 16.89 -26.42 -6.40
C LEU A 10 18.32 -26.46 -5.83
N LEU A 11 18.98 -25.32 -5.79
CA LEU A 11 20.29 -25.18 -5.17
C LEU A 11 20.09 -24.88 -3.67
N VAL A 12 20.57 -25.74 -2.79
CA VAL A 12 20.52 -25.56 -1.32
C VAL A 12 21.90 -25.81 -0.74
N ASN A 13 22.43 -24.88 0.06
CA ASN A 13 23.74 -25.01 0.72
C ASN A 13 24.88 -25.44 -0.24
N GLY A 14 24.87 -24.96 -1.48
CA GLY A 14 25.86 -25.30 -2.52
C GLY A 14 25.66 -26.66 -3.20
N THR A 15 24.57 -27.37 -2.91
CA THR A 15 24.21 -28.66 -3.53
C THR A 15 23.01 -28.49 -4.45
N ASP A 16 23.14 -28.92 -5.71
CA ASP A 16 22.05 -28.94 -6.70
C ASP A 16 21.17 -30.20 -6.50
N PHE A 17 19.86 -30.00 -6.34
CA PHE A 17 18.84 -31.05 -6.29
C PHE A 17 17.93 -30.97 -7.52
N GLY A 18 17.73 -32.08 -8.22
CA GLY A 18 16.93 -32.17 -9.44
C GLY A 18 16.18 -33.51 -9.54
N GLY A 19 15.57 -33.77 -10.70
CA GLY A 19 14.79 -35.01 -10.91
C GLY A 19 13.37 -34.97 -10.32
N TRP A 20 12.84 -33.77 -10.09
CA TRP A 20 11.49 -33.53 -9.56
C TRP A 20 10.41 -34.14 -10.46
N LYS A 21 9.45 -34.85 -9.86
CA LYS A 21 8.30 -35.45 -10.57
C LYS A 21 7.12 -34.48 -10.70
N SER A 22 6.97 -33.61 -9.71
CA SER A 22 6.03 -32.50 -9.75
C SER A 22 6.72 -31.22 -9.32
N VAL A 23 6.38 -30.14 -10.03
CA VAL A 23 6.87 -28.78 -9.79
C VAL A 23 5.67 -27.85 -9.79
N ARG A 24 5.67 -26.90 -8.88
CA ARG A 24 4.83 -25.72 -8.91
C ARG A 24 5.68 -24.52 -8.49
N ILE A 25 5.76 -23.49 -9.32
CA ILE A 25 6.44 -22.23 -9.00
C ILE A 25 5.50 -21.10 -9.42
N ALA A 26 5.14 -20.20 -8.52
CA ALA A 26 4.16 -19.15 -8.77
C ALA A 26 4.67 -17.75 -8.43
N ALA A 27 4.35 -16.79 -9.30
CA ALA A 27 4.68 -15.38 -9.22
C ALA A 27 3.44 -14.53 -9.54
N GLY A 28 3.33 -13.31 -9.01
CA GLY A 28 2.25 -12.41 -9.40
C GLY A 28 2.36 -11.00 -8.84
N LEU A 29 1.68 -10.05 -9.49
CA LEU A 29 1.62 -8.63 -9.12
C LEU A 29 0.85 -8.38 -7.81
N ASP A 30 -0.17 -9.21 -7.52
CA ASP A 30 -0.90 -9.19 -6.24
C ASP A 30 -0.20 -10.03 -5.15
N ARG A 31 1.05 -10.48 -5.38
CA ARG A 31 1.84 -11.29 -4.43
C ARG A 31 3.17 -10.63 -4.10
N GLN A 32 3.46 -10.55 -2.79
CA GLN A 32 4.69 -9.96 -2.27
C GLN A 32 5.91 -10.88 -2.35
N ALA A 33 5.69 -12.19 -2.45
CA ALA A 33 6.72 -13.21 -2.56
C ALA A 33 6.23 -14.31 -3.51
N ARG A 34 7.13 -14.80 -4.36
CA ARG A 34 6.94 -16.04 -5.11
C ARG A 34 6.94 -17.23 -4.16
N ASP A 35 6.15 -18.24 -4.49
CA ASP A 35 6.14 -19.53 -3.82
C ASP A 35 6.64 -20.64 -4.75
N PHE A 36 7.27 -21.66 -4.17
CA PHE A 36 7.61 -22.89 -4.86
C PHE A 36 7.22 -24.13 -4.05
N GLU A 37 6.86 -25.18 -4.76
CA GLU A 37 6.69 -26.53 -4.27
C GLU A 37 7.30 -27.51 -5.28
N LEU A 38 8.24 -28.32 -4.82
CA LEU A 38 8.96 -29.31 -5.61
C LEU A 38 8.79 -30.67 -4.93
N SER A 39 8.40 -31.72 -5.66
CA SER A 39 8.21 -33.03 -5.06
C SER A 39 8.77 -34.18 -5.88
N VAL A 40 9.19 -35.21 -5.14
CA VAL A 40 9.69 -36.48 -5.67
C VAL A 40 9.04 -37.62 -4.89
N THR A 41 8.57 -38.63 -5.63
CA THR A 41 8.02 -39.87 -5.06
C THR A 41 9.05 -40.97 -5.25
N ASP A 42 9.50 -41.56 -4.16
CA ASP A 42 10.44 -42.68 -4.16
C ASP A 42 9.71 -44.01 -3.90
N ARG A 43 10.30 -45.12 -4.40
CA ARG A 43 9.84 -46.49 -4.15
C ARG A 43 10.90 -47.18 -3.30
N TRP A 44 10.57 -47.44 -2.04
CA TRP A 44 11.50 -48.01 -1.05
C TRP A 44 12.02 -49.39 -1.50
N PRO A 45 13.35 -49.57 -1.60
CA PRO A 45 13.97 -50.50 -0.65
C PRO A 45 15.39 -50.09 -0.20
N GLY A 46 15.53 -49.76 1.08
CA GLY A 46 16.79 -49.99 1.82
C GLY A 46 17.93 -48.98 1.67
N SER A 47 17.72 -47.83 1.03
CA SER A 47 18.69 -46.72 1.03
C SER A 47 18.48 -45.79 2.23
N ASP A 48 19.57 -45.48 2.92
CA ASP A 48 19.61 -44.48 3.98
C ASP A 48 19.42 -43.09 3.33
N VAL A 49 18.27 -42.43 3.56
CA VAL A 49 17.92 -41.16 2.90
C VAL A 49 18.64 -40.01 3.62
N PRO A 50 19.70 -39.40 3.04
CA PRO A 50 20.42 -38.34 3.70
C PRO A 50 19.60 -37.06 3.53
N ARG A 51 18.78 -36.74 4.54
CA ARG A 51 17.93 -35.54 4.55
C ARG A 51 18.82 -34.30 4.65
N ARG A 52 19.16 -33.73 3.48
CA ARG A 52 20.09 -32.60 3.32
C ARG A 52 19.44 -31.22 3.19
N ILE A 53 18.10 -31.17 3.14
CA ILE A 53 17.32 -29.94 3.05
C ILE A 53 16.49 -29.83 4.32
N ALA A 54 16.66 -28.72 5.04
CA ALA A 54 15.94 -28.40 6.26
C ALA A 54 15.14 -27.09 6.09
N PRO A 55 14.02 -26.91 6.82
CA PRO A 55 13.38 -25.61 6.95
C PRO A 55 14.38 -24.56 7.47
N GLY A 56 14.36 -23.37 6.87
CA GLY A 56 15.30 -22.26 7.12
C GLY A 56 16.54 -22.26 6.22
N ASP A 57 16.80 -23.32 5.44
CA ASP A 57 17.91 -23.31 4.49
C ASP A 57 17.70 -22.27 3.37
N ALA A 58 18.77 -21.52 3.06
CA ALA A 58 18.79 -20.61 1.91
C ALA A 58 18.82 -21.40 0.60
N CYS A 59 17.97 -21.03 -0.35
CA CYS A 59 17.79 -21.76 -1.59
C CYS A 59 17.61 -20.86 -2.84
N GLN A 60 17.89 -21.44 -4.00
CA GLN A 60 17.59 -20.86 -5.31
C GLN A 60 16.88 -21.90 -6.19
N VAL A 61 15.85 -21.46 -6.91
CA VAL A 61 15.13 -22.28 -7.91
C VAL A 61 15.50 -21.81 -9.30
N ILE A 62 15.98 -22.74 -10.12
CA ILE A 62 16.53 -22.50 -11.45
C ILE A 62 15.78 -23.38 -12.46
N ILE A 63 15.37 -22.80 -13.59
CA ILE A 63 14.76 -23.52 -14.73
C ILE A 63 15.75 -23.48 -15.90
N GLY A 64 16.43 -24.61 -16.13
CA GLY A 64 17.52 -24.71 -17.09
C GLY A 64 18.69 -23.80 -16.70
N ALA A 65 18.80 -22.65 -17.38
CA ALA A 65 19.80 -21.61 -17.13
C ALA A 65 19.23 -20.36 -16.42
N ASP A 66 17.91 -20.22 -16.31
CA ASP A 66 17.26 -19.03 -15.76
C ASP A 66 17.04 -19.19 -14.25
N LEU A 67 17.53 -18.23 -13.46
CA LEU A 67 17.14 -18.09 -12.06
C LEU A 67 15.68 -17.59 -12.01
N VAL A 68 14.85 -18.21 -11.18
CA VAL A 68 13.41 -17.90 -11.10
C VAL A 68 13.00 -17.41 -9.71
N LEU A 69 13.69 -17.88 -8.67
CA LEU A 69 13.42 -17.54 -7.27
C LEU A 69 14.70 -17.66 -6.44
N THR A 70 14.93 -16.71 -5.55
CA THR A 70 15.92 -16.78 -4.47
C THR A 70 15.21 -16.54 -3.14
N GLY A 71 15.42 -17.44 -2.17
CA GLY A 71 14.58 -17.47 -0.97
C GLY A 71 15.03 -18.48 0.08
N TYR A 72 14.07 -18.94 0.88
CA TYR A 72 14.28 -19.89 1.96
C TYR A 72 13.30 -21.06 1.86
N VAL A 73 13.71 -22.22 2.36
CA VAL A 73 12.83 -23.39 2.52
C VAL A 73 11.93 -23.16 3.73
N ASP A 74 10.62 -23.01 3.53
CA ASP A 74 9.64 -22.89 4.61
C ASP A 74 9.35 -24.26 5.26
N ALA A 75 9.26 -25.33 4.44
CA ALA A 75 8.86 -26.65 4.91
C ALA A 75 9.35 -27.79 4.01
N THR A 76 9.61 -28.95 4.61
CA THR A 76 9.95 -30.20 3.90
C THR A 76 8.96 -31.32 4.25
N PRO A 77 7.68 -31.24 3.83
CA PRO A 77 6.67 -32.23 4.20
C PRO A 77 6.95 -33.58 3.53
N ILE A 78 6.65 -34.64 4.28
CA ILE A 78 6.79 -36.04 3.85
C ILE A 78 5.46 -36.72 4.08
N SER A 79 4.93 -37.37 3.05
CA SER A 79 3.77 -38.27 3.13
C SER A 79 4.17 -39.66 2.61
N TYR A 80 3.51 -40.69 3.11
CA TYR A 80 3.73 -42.06 2.68
C TYR A 80 2.47 -42.90 2.86
N ASP A 81 2.35 -43.94 2.05
CA ASP A 81 1.37 -45.02 2.20
C ASP A 81 2.11 -46.36 2.31
N ALA A 82 1.45 -47.47 1.97
CA ALA A 82 2.05 -48.80 2.05
C ALA A 82 3.11 -49.06 0.94
N ASP A 83 3.01 -48.35 -0.18
CA ASP A 83 3.75 -48.66 -1.42
C ASP A 83 4.67 -47.50 -1.88
N THR A 84 4.43 -46.28 -1.39
CA THR A 84 5.10 -45.06 -1.87
C THR A 84 5.47 -44.10 -0.73
N VAL A 85 6.57 -43.36 -0.94
CA VAL A 85 6.96 -42.21 -0.11
C VAL A 85 7.07 -40.99 -1.00
N THR A 86 6.34 -39.92 -0.69
CA THR A 86 6.46 -38.63 -1.36
C THR A 86 7.14 -37.63 -0.43
N VAL A 87 8.24 -37.06 -0.91
CA VAL A 87 8.99 -35.99 -0.24
C VAL A 87 8.81 -34.72 -1.06
N SER A 88 8.39 -33.64 -0.41
CA SER A 88 8.30 -32.32 -1.02
C SER A 88 9.16 -31.30 -0.29
N VAL A 89 9.55 -30.26 -1.02
CA VAL A 89 10.18 -29.04 -0.49
C VAL A 89 9.30 -27.87 -0.88
N LYS A 90 8.93 -27.04 0.09
CA LYS A 90 8.16 -25.81 -0.10
C LYS A 90 8.95 -24.62 0.41
N GLY A 91 8.80 -23.47 -0.22
CA GLY A 91 9.43 -22.24 0.23
C GLY A 91 8.91 -21.01 -0.50
N ARG A 92 9.38 -19.85 -0.05
CA ARG A 92 9.07 -18.54 -0.62
C ARG A 92 10.34 -17.77 -0.91
N SER A 93 10.25 -16.74 -1.76
CA SER A 93 11.35 -15.81 -1.98
C SER A 93 11.68 -14.99 -0.71
N LYS A 94 12.87 -14.38 -0.68
CA LYS A 94 13.35 -13.61 0.49
C LYS A 94 12.42 -12.48 0.94
N THR A 95 11.57 -11.94 0.06
CA THR A 95 10.61 -10.89 0.42
C THR A 95 9.51 -11.39 1.36
N ALA A 96 9.37 -12.71 1.56
CA ALA A 96 8.51 -13.30 2.59
C ALA A 96 8.83 -12.79 4.00
N ASP A 97 10.12 -12.58 4.33
CA ASP A 97 10.53 -12.04 5.63
C ASP A 97 9.95 -10.64 5.86
N LEU A 98 9.78 -9.83 4.80
CA LEU A 98 9.19 -8.50 4.91
C LEU A 98 7.68 -8.55 5.16
N VAL A 99 7.01 -9.63 4.74
CA VAL A 99 5.58 -9.87 5.00
C VAL A 99 5.38 -10.36 6.44
N ASP A 100 6.20 -11.31 6.87
CA ASP A 100 6.03 -12.04 8.13
C ASP A 100 6.62 -11.30 9.34
N CYS A 101 7.67 -10.49 9.17
CA CYS A 101 8.40 -9.85 10.29
C CYS A 101 8.05 -8.37 10.51
N SER A 102 8.07 -7.95 11.78
CA SER A 102 7.80 -6.57 12.22
C SER A 102 8.86 -5.56 11.76
N ALA A 103 8.44 -4.34 11.42
CA ALA A 103 9.34 -3.25 11.05
C ALA A 103 10.22 -2.77 12.23
N ILE A 104 11.50 -3.16 12.25
CA ILE A 104 12.49 -2.72 13.25
C ILE A 104 13.31 -1.52 12.76
N HIS A 105 13.07 -0.34 13.33
CA HIS A 105 13.89 0.85 13.04
C HIS A 105 13.91 1.84 14.22
N GLU A 106 15.09 2.32 14.59
CA GLU A 106 15.30 3.37 15.58
C GLU A 106 16.10 4.55 14.97
N PRO A 107 15.55 5.78 14.96
CA PRO A 107 14.20 6.17 15.35
C PRO A 107 13.18 5.76 14.28
N GLY A 108 12.06 5.13 14.66
CA GLY A 108 10.99 4.67 13.73
C GLY A 108 10.17 5.76 13.01
N GLN A 109 10.79 6.88 12.63
CA GLN A 109 10.19 8.01 11.94
C GLN A 109 11.11 8.54 10.83
N PHE A 110 10.61 8.53 9.60
CA PHE A 110 11.29 9.01 8.40
C PHE A 110 10.69 10.36 7.96
N LYS A 111 11.53 11.35 7.64
CA LYS A 111 11.08 12.69 7.20
C LYS A 111 11.83 13.11 5.94
N GLY A 112 11.09 13.58 4.93
CA GLY A 112 11.66 14.06 3.67
C GLY A 112 12.41 12.99 2.86
N ARG A 113 12.08 11.70 3.03
CA ARG A 113 12.70 10.56 2.33
C ARG A 113 11.80 10.06 1.19
N LYS A 114 12.37 9.55 0.10
CA LYS A 114 11.57 8.87 -0.94
C LYS A 114 11.12 7.47 -0.49
N VAL A 115 10.11 6.90 -1.15
CA VAL A 115 9.55 5.58 -0.79
C VAL A 115 10.56 4.45 -0.95
N ASP A 116 11.37 4.48 -2.01
CA ASP A 116 12.49 3.54 -2.23
C ASP A 116 13.54 3.59 -1.12
N GLN A 117 13.85 4.78 -0.61
CA GLN A 117 14.79 4.97 0.49
C GLN A 117 14.25 4.39 1.80
N ILE A 118 12.98 4.70 2.15
CA ILE A 118 12.35 4.17 3.35
C ILE A 118 12.21 2.64 3.26
N ALA A 119 11.78 2.13 2.12
CA ALA A 119 11.68 0.68 1.88
C ALA A 119 13.05 0.00 2.02
N ALA A 120 14.13 0.58 1.47
CA ALA A 120 15.48 0.03 1.61
C ALA A 120 15.97 0.03 3.07
N GLU A 121 15.72 1.10 3.83
CA GLU A 121 16.08 1.19 5.25
C GLU A 121 15.30 0.19 6.13
N LEU A 122 14.04 -0.08 5.80
CA LEU A 122 13.20 -1.08 6.49
C LEU A 122 13.50 -2.53 6.09
N ALA A 123 13.94 -2.77 4.85
CA ALA A 123 14.26 -4.11 4.33
C ALA A 123 15.70 -4.56 4.64
N ALA A 124 16.62 -3.62 4.85
CA ALA A 124 18.04 -3.90 5.14
C ALA A 124 18.29 -4.84 6.34
N PRO A 125 17.56 -4.77 7.48
CA PRO A 125 17.75 -5.70 8.59
C PRO A 125 17.48 -7.18 8.22
N TYR A 126 16.67 -7.41 7.19
CA TYR A 126 16.31 -8.74 6.68
C TYR A 126 17.18 -9.17 5.49
N GLY A 127 18.19 -8.39 5.11
CA GLY A 127 19.06 -8.70 3.98
C GLY A 127 18.38 -8.63 2.61
N VAL A 128 17.20 -8.00 2.52
CA VAL A 128 16.45 -7.82 1.28
C VAL A 128 16.79 -6.46 0.67
N ALA A 129 17.32 -6.47 -0.55
CA ALA A 129 17.56 -5.24 -1.31
C ALA A 129 16.27 -4.76 -1.99
N VAL A 130 16.16 -3.44 -2.22
CA VAL A 130 15.01 -2.82 -2.89
C VAL A 130 15.44 -2.28 -4.25
N MET A 131 14.64 -2.53 -5.28
CA MET A 131 14.83 -2.02 -6.64
C MET A 131 13.63 -1.16 -7.06
N ALA A 132 13.87 0.13 -7.32
CA ALA A 132 12.87 1.00 -7.94
C ALA A 132 12.91 0.83 -9.47
N ALA A 133 11.96 0.10 -10.04
CA ALA A 133 11.82 -0.06 -11.49
C ALA A 133 11.16 1.16 -12.17
N VAL A 134 10.54 2.04 -11.38
CA VAL A 134 9.85 3.27 -11.81
C VAL A 134 10.19 4.42 -10.86
N ASP A 135 9.95 5.68 -11.27
CA ASP A 135 10.06 6.80 -10.33
C ASP A 135 9.01 6.67 -9.21
N THR A 136 9.49 6.70 -7.98
CA THR A 136 8.72 6.68 -6.74
C THR A 136 8.10 8.04 -6.39
N GLY A 137 8.42 9.08 -7.17
CA GLY A 137 7.84 10.42 -7.05
C GLY A 137 8.49 11.26 -5.96
N ALA A 138 7.75 12.24 -5.47
CA ALA A 138 8.23 13.20 -4.48
C ALA A 138 8.44 12.55 -3.09
N PRO A 139 9.41 13.03 -2.28
CA PRO A 139 9.62 12.56 -0.91
C PRO A 139 8.36 12.61 -0.03
N ILE A 140 8.30 11.71 0.94
CA ILE A 140 7.25 11.64 1.97
C ILE A 140 7.63 12.60 3.09
N ALA A 141 6.73 13.51 3.46
CA ALA A 141 7.01 14.54 4.45
C ALA A 141 7.29 13.96 5.85
N ASP A 142 6.49 12.98 6.27
CA ASP A 142 6.58 12.32 7.57
C ASP A 142 5.92 10.92 7.45
N HIS A 143 6.70 9.85 7.64
CA HIS A 143 6.21 8.48 7.79
C HIS A 143 6.68 7.96 9.14
N GLN A 144 5.75 7.39 9.90
CA GLN A 144 6.05 6.76 11.18
C GLN A 144 5.68 5.28 11.10
N VAL A 145 6.59 4.44 11.59
CA VAL A 145 6.35 3.00 11.77
C VAL A 145 5.38 2.82 12.93
N GLN A 146 4.35 2.00 12.73
CA GLN A 146 3.39 1.64 13.77
C GLN A 146 3.93 0.48 14.61
N GLN A 147 3.61 0.46 15.90
CA GLN A 147 4.09 -0.60 16.79
C GLN A 147 3.48 -1.95 16.39
N GLY A 148 4.34 -2.90 16.01
CA GLY A 148 3.94 -4.26 15.64
C GLY A 148 3.51 -4.45 14.18
N GLU A 149 3.49 -3.42 13.34
CA GLU A 149 3.22 -3.61 11.90
C GLU A 149 4.40 -4.32 11.21
N SER A 150 4.12 -5.11 10.17
CA SER A 150 5.17 -5.73 9.36
C SER A 150 5.91 -4.72 8.48
N VAL A 151 7.10 -5.07 7.99
CA VAL A 151 7.82 -4.22 7.03
C VAL A 151 6.95 -3.95 5.80
N PHE A 152 6.25 -4.97 5.30
CA PHE A 152 5.35 -4.83 4.18
C PHE A 152 4.15 -3.95 4.51
N GLU A 153 3.49 -4.09 5.67
CA GLU A 153 2.39 -3.20 6.07
C GLU A 153 2.83 -1.73 6.13
N SER A 154 4.04 -1.46 6.64
CA SER A 154 4.60 -0.10 6.66
C SER A 154 4.86 0.44 5.25
N ILE A 155 5.36 -0.40 4.34
CA ILE A 155 5.65 -0.05 2.94
C ILE A 155 4.36 0.12 2.13
N ASP A 156 3.36 -0.76 2.26
CA ASP A 156 2.06 -0.68 1.57
C ASP A 156 1.35 0.66 1.82
N ARG A 157 1.41 1.17 3.06
CA ARG A 157 0.93 2.52 3.38
C ARG A 157 1.63 3.61 2.56
N LEU A 158 2.91 3.44 2.20
CA LEU A 158 3.66 4.37 1.33
C LEU A 158 3.36 4.16 -0.16
N LEU A 159 3.17 2.91 -0.59
CA LEU A 159 2.84 2.56 -1.97
C LEU A 159 1.49 3.17 -2.38
N LYS A 160 0.49 3.11 -1.50
CA LYS A 160 -0.82 3.75 -1.66
C LYS A 160 -0.72 5.27 -1.84
N LEU A 161 0.17 5.95 -1.10
CA LEU A 161 0.42 7.40 -1.25
C LEU A 161 1.11 7.78 -2.58
N ARG A 162 1.58 6.83 -3.38
CA ARG A 162 2.34 7.08 -4.63
C ARG A 162 1.85 6.28 -5.85
N ALA A 163 0.75 5.55 -5.72
CA ALA A 163 0.25 4.63 -6.74
C ALA A 163 1.37 3.73 -7.29
N LEU A 164 2.02 3.00 -6.39
CA LEU A 164 3.05 2.01 -6.70
C LEU A 164 2.54 0.61 -6.38
N LEU A 165 2.94 -0.36 -7.18
CA LEU A 165 2.84 -1.79 -6.85
C LEU A 165 4.18 -2.25 -6.28
N SER A 166 4.15 -3.32 -5.49
CA SER A 166 5.33 -4.06 -5.09
C SER A 166 5.21 -5.52 -5.49
N THR A 167 6.33 -6.11 -5.89
CA THR A 167 6.46 -7.53 -6.20
C THR A 167 7.91 -7.94 -5.90
N ASP A 168 8.27 -9.19 -6.17
CA ASP A 168 9.64 -9.68 -6.08
C ASP A 168 10.25 -10.02 -7.44
N ASP A 169 11.57 -10.20 -7.48
CA ASP A 169 12.30 -10.73 -8.63
C ASP A 169 13.04 -12.04 -8.32
N ALA A 170 13.69 -12.58 -9.34
CA ALA A 170 14.42 -13.84 -9.26
C ALA A 170 15.59 -13.81 -8.27
N GLU A 171 16.19 -12.63 -8.03
CA GLU A 171 17.27 -12.43 -7.05
C GLU A 171 16.73 -12.30 -5.60
N GLY A 172 15.42 -12.24 -5.41
CA GLY A 172 14.78 -12.08 -4.10
C GLY A 172 14.84 -10.64 -3.59
N ARG A 173 14.80 -9.65 -4.49
CA ARG A 173 14.73 -8.22 -4.15
C ARG A 173 13.26 -7.76 -4.15
N LEU A 174 12.96 -6.75 -3.33
CA LEU A 174 11.66 -6.08 -3.36
C LEU A 174 11.64 -5.07 -4.53
N VAL A 175 10.79 -5.28 -5.51
CA VAL A 175 10.68 -4.43 -6.71
C VAL A 175 9.50 -3.48 -6.57
N LEU A 176 9.77 -2.17 -6.62
CA LEU A 176 8.75 -1.12 -6.66
C LEU A 176 8.46 -0.75 -8.12
N THR A 177 7.21 -0.92 -8.55
CA THR A 177 6.83 -0.86 -9.97
C THR A 177 5.43 -0.28 -10.18
N ARG A 178 4.95 -0.28 -11.41
CA ARG A 178 3.55 -0.05 -11.83
C ARG A 178 3.16 -1.11 -12.86
N ALA A 179 1.88 -1.14 -13.23
CA ALA A 179 1.40 -1.94 -14.35
C ALA A 179 2.19 -1.59 -15.63
N ALA A 180 3.00 -2.53 -16.11
CA ALA A 180 3.99 -2.28 -17.15
C ALA A 180 3.38 -2.12 -18.54
N THR A 181 4.19 -1.55 -19.43
CA THR A 181 3.90 -1.41 -20.87
C THR A 181 4.76 -2.33 -21.74
N ALA A 182 5.71 -3.06 -21.13
CA ALA A 182 6.49 -4.10 -21.80
C ALA A 182 5.56 -5.22 -22.30
N ARG A 183 5.88 -5.83 -23.44
CA ARG A 183 5.04 -6.86 -24.07
C ARG A 183 5.69 -8.24 -24.02
N ALA A 184 4.86 -9.24 -23.77
CA ALA A 184 5.18 -10.63 -24.06
C ALA A 184 5.46 -10.79 -25.56
N ALA A 185 6.37 -11.68 -25.92
CA ALA A 185 6.74 -11.99 -27.29
C ALA A 185 5.80 -13.01 -27.96
N THR A 186 4.72 -13.42 -27.30
CA THR A 186 3.81 -14.47 -27.76
C THR A 186 2.38 -14.15 -27.38
N ASP A 187 1.49 -14.12 -28.38
CA ASP A 187 0.04 -14.00 -28.19
C ASP A 187 -0.51 -15.25 -27.47
N VAL A 188 -1.60 -15.10 -26.73
CA VAL A 188 -2.35 -16.19 -26.08
C VAL A 188 -3.63 -16.41 -26.89
N VAL A 189 -3.67 -17.52 -27.65
CA VAL A 189 -4.64 -17.74 -28.74
C VAL A 189 -5.34 -19.10 -28.60
N VAL A 190 -6.67 -19.07 -28.58
CA VAL A 190 -7.50 -20.29 -28.53
C VAL A 190 -7.35 -21.09 -29.82
N GLY A 191 -7.09 -22.39 -29.67
CA GLY A 191 -6.85 -23.31 -30.80
C GLY A 191 -5.39 -23.40 -31.24
N GLU A 192 -4.50 -22.56 -30.68
CA GLU A 192 -3.05 -22.62 -30.94
C GLU A 192 -2.26 -23.05 -29.70
N ASN A 193 -2.03 -22.14 -28.74
CA ASN A 193 -1.18 -22.39 -27.57
C ASN A 193 -1.93 -22.53 -26.24
N ILE A 194 -3.22 -22.19 -26.21
CA ILE A 194 -4.10 -22.39 -25.05
C ILE A 194 -4.57 -23.85 -24.99
N LEU A 195 -4.31 -24.49 -23.85
CA LEU A 195 -4.84 -25.81 -23.50
C LEU A 195 -6.22 -25.72 -22.83
N THR A 196 -6.37 -24.77 -21.90
CA THR A 196 -7.63 -24.49 -21.19
C THR A 196 -7.76 -22.99 -20.92
N GLY A 197 -8.98 -22.46 -20.95
CA GLY A 197 -9.29 -21.09 -20.55
C GLY A 197 -10.54 -21.03 -19.69
N SER A 198 -10.57 -20.09 -18.75
CA SER A 198 -11.70 -19.87 -17.83
C SER A 198 -11.75 -18.41 -17.39
N ALA A 199 -12.92 -17.79 -17.40
CA ALA A 199 -13.16 -16.49 -16.79
C ALA A 199 -14.53 -16.49 -16.09
N ASP A 200 -14.57 -16.02 -14.85
CA ASP A 200 -15.83 -15.95 -14.07
C ASP A 200 -16.75 -14.81 -14.54
N LEU A 201 -16.17 -13.80 -15.21
CA LEU A 201 -16.85 -12.60 -15.71
C LEU A 201 -17.70 -11.88 -14.63
N ASP A 202 -17.20 -11.90 -13.39
CA ASP A 202 -17.97 -11.54 -12.21
C ASP A 202 -18.20 -10.02 -12.09
N CYS A 203 -19.45 -9.62 -12.32
CA CYS A 203 -19.92 -8.25 -12.18
C CYS A 203 -20.49 -7.93 -10.78
N LYS A 204 -20.29 -8.77 -9.75
CA LYS A 204 -20.81 -8.51 -8.39
C LYS A 204 -20.37 -7.15 -7.85
N ASP A 205 -19.12 -6.76 -8.11
CA ASP A 205 -18.52 -5.51 -7.63
C ASP A 205 -18.60 -4.34 -8.62
N ARG A 206 -19.38 -4.49 -9.71
CA ARG A 206 -19.65 -3.42 -10.66
C ARG A 206 -20.98 -2.72 -10.41
N PHE A 207 -20.93 -1.40 -10.52
CA PHE A 207 -22.03 -0.47 -10.26
C PHE A 207 -22.29 0.39 -11.49
N SER A 208 -23.55 0.76 -11.74
CA SER A 208 -23.92 1.66 -12.85
C SER A 208 -23.49 3.10 -12.59
N GLU A 209 -23.28 3.47 -11.33
CA GLU A 209 -22.93 4.82 -10.92
C GLU A 209 -22.01 4.82 -9.70
N TYR A 210 -20.90 5.55 -9.79
CA TYR A 210 -19.92 5.79 -8.74
C TYR A 210 -20.00 7.24 -8.30
N ARG A 211 -20.45 7.49 -7.07
CA ARG A 211 -20.61 8.83 -6.51
C ARG A 211 -19.54 9.09 -5.44
N ILE A 212 -18.70 10.10 -5.64
CA ILE A 212 -17.77 10.56 -4.60
C ILE A 212 -18.47 11.65 -3.78
N LYS A 213 -18.49 11.48 -2.46
CA LYS A 213 -18.94 12.48 -1.50
C LYS A 213 -17.76 13.05 -0.72
N GLY A 214 -17.80 14.35 -0.47
CA GLY A 214 -16.84 15.04 0.39
C GLY A 214 -17.55 15.88 1.46
N GLN A 215 -16.83 16.26 2.51
CA GLN A 215 -17.28 17.30 3.42
C GLN A 215 -16.69 18.63 2.96
N ARG A 216 -17.48 19.45 2.25
CA ARG A 216 -17.11 20.86 2.07
C ARG A 216 -17.38 21.59 3.38
N ALA A 217 -16.45 22.44 3.82
CA ALA A 217 -16.80 23.41 4.86
C ALA A 217 -17.79 24.41 4.25
N ALA A 218 -18.73 24.92 5.05
CA ALA A 218 -19.47 26.11 4.66
C ALA A 218 -18.51 27.30 4.81
N ASP A 219 -17.66 27.51 3.80
CA ASP A 219 -16.99 28.78 3.60
C ASP A 219 -18.10 29.78 3.26
N GLY A 220 -18.46 30.59 4.24
CA GLY A 220 -19.52 31.61 4.14
C GLY A 220 -19.05 32.80 3.32
N ASP A 221 -18.89 32.60 2.02
CA ASP A 221 -18.73 33.63 1.01
C ASP A 221 -19.79 33.36 -0.06
N ASP A 222 -20.82 34.21 -0.07
CA ASP A 222 -21.97 34.11 -0.98
C ASP A 222 -21.54 34.53 -2.39
N GLY A 223 -20.78 33.66 -3.06
CA GLY A 223 -20.37 33.82 -4.44
C GLY A 223 -21.50 33.45 -5.38
N ASP A 224 -22.31 34.44 -5.76
CA ASP A 224 -23.39 34.31 -6.76
C ASP A 224 -22.88 33.66 -8.06
N TYR A 225 -23.27 32.41 -8.29
CA TYR A 225 -23.24 31.76 -9.59
C TYR A 225 -24.67 31.35 -9.95
N GLU A 226 -25.35 32.21 -10.71
CA GLU A 226 -26.61 31.87 -11.36
C GLU A 226 -26.37 30.76 -12.41
N ASP A 227 -26.78 29.54 -12.09
CA ASP A 227 -27.19 28.55 -13.10
C ASP A 227 -28.51 27.91 -12.68
N GLY A 228 -29.44 27.79 -13.63
CA GLY A 228 -30.88 27.71 -13.38
C GLY A 228 -31.41 26.36 -12.92
N GLY A 229 -31.11 25.96 -11.68
CA GLY A 229 -31.76 24.84 -10.97
C GLY A 229 -32.81 25.32 -9.95
N PRO A 230 -33.86 24.52 -9.65
CA PRO A 230 -34.90 24.93 -8.71
C PRO A 230 -34.34 25.11 -7.29
N ASP A 231 -34.65 26.25 -6.69
CA ASP A 231 -34.17 26.67 -5.37
C ASP A 231 -34.63 25.72 -4.26
N ILE A 232 -33.65 25.11 -3.59
CA ILE A 232 -33.84 24.28 -2.38
C ILE A 232 -33.09 24.88 -1.17
N GLY A 233 -32.58 26.12 -1.30
CA GLY A 233 -31.70 26.77 -0.31
C GLY A 233 -32.45 27.32 0.91
N ALA A 234 -33.73 27.66 0.77
CA ALA A 234 -34.45 28.47 1.76
C ALA A 234 -34.93 27.75 3.05
N LEU A 235 -34.61 26.47 3.30
CA LEU A 235 -35.20 25.71 4.42
C LEU A 235 -34.24 24.95 5.36
N LEU A 236 -32.94 25.20 5.33
CA LEU A 236 -31.98 24.56 6.25
C LEU A 236 -31.07 25.57 6.96
N GLY A 237 -31.66 26.31 7.90
CA GLY A 237 -30.90 26.98 8.96
C GLY A 237 -30.22 25.97 9.90
N ALA A 238 -29.09 26.40 10.50
CA ALA A 238 -28.13 25.60 11.29
C ALA A 238 -27.17 24.74 10.45
N ALA A 239 -25.97 25.30 10.21
CA ALA A 239 -24.89 24.67 9.46
C ALA A 239 -24.32 23.43 10.16
N ALA A 240 -24.71 22.25 9.67
CA ALA A 240 -23.93 21.03 9.80
C ALA A 240 -23.11 20.81 8.51
N PRO A 241 -21.93 20.17 8.57
CA PRO A 241 -21.16 19.81 7.37
C PRO A 241 -21.90 18.73 6.57
N THR A 242 -22.77 19.17 5.65
CA THR A 242 -23.55 18.28 4.79
C THR A 242 -22.64 17.59 3.77
N SER A 243 -22.67 16.26 3.74
CA SER A 243 -21.87 15.46 2.82
C SER A 243 -22.50 15.50 1.42
N GLN A 244 -22.01 16.43 0.59
CA GLN A 244 -22.47 16.65 -0.78
C GLN A 244 -21.76 15.72 -1.76
N VAL A 245 -22.42 15.41 -2.89
CA VAL A 245 -21.82 14.66 -4.00
C VAL A 245 -20.94 15.61 -4.81
N VAL A 246 -19.64 15.34 -4.85
CA VAL A 246 -18.62 16.18 -5.50
C VAL A 246 -18.35 15.70 -6.93
N ALA A 247 -18.45 14.39 -7.17
CA ALA A 247 -18.30 13.81 -8.50
C ALA A 247 -19.20 12.59 -8.70
N VAL A 248 -19.54 12.35 -9.96
CA VAL A 248 -20.30 11.18 -10.43
C VAL A 248 -19.61 10.62 -11.67
N GLN A 249 -19.41 9.30 -11.72
CA GLN A 249 -19.02 8.57 -12.91
C GLN A 249 -20.07 7.49 -13.20
N ALA A 250 -20.55 7.43 -14.43
CA ALA A 250 -21.45 6.36 -14.89
C ALA A 250 -20.65 5.23 -15.55
N ASP A 251 -21.14 4.00 -15.40
CA ASP A 251 -20.67 2.80 -16.10
C ASP A 251 -21.79 2.31 -17.02
N THR A 252 -21.68 2.64 -18.31
CA THR A 252 -22.73 2.40 -19.32
C THR A 252 -22.91 0.92 -19.68
N ALA A 253 -21.98 0.04 -19.30
CA ALA A 253 -22.15 -1.39 -19.48
C ALA A 253 -23.17 -1.98 -18.49
N ILE A 254 -23.32 -1.38 -17.31
CA ILE A 254 -24.18 -1.89 -16.23
C ILE A 254 -25.60 -1.32 -16.35
N ARG A 255 -26.44 -2.00 -17.13
CA ARG A 255 -27.85 -1.62 -17.38
C ARG A 255 -28.73 -1.58 -16.13
N ARG A 256 -28.43 -2.41 -15.12
CA ARG A 256 -29.17 -2.44 -13.84
C ARG A 256 -28.69 -1.31 -12.94
N ARG A 257 -29.58 -0.43 -12.48
CA ARG A 257 -29.25 0.63 -11.51
C ARG A 257 -28.63 0.04 -10.24
N ARG A 258 -27.35 0.35 -10.02
CA ARG A 258 -26.56 0.00 -8.84
C ARG A 258 -25.67 1.19 -8.53
N VAL A 259 -25.83 1.82 -7.37
CA VAL A 259 -25.09 3.03 -7.01
C VAL A 259 -24.10 2.68 -5.90
N LEU A 260 -22.82 2.98 -6.12
CA LEU A 260 -21.79 2.98 -5.08
C LEU A 260 -21.54 4.42 -4.64
N VAL A 261 -21.53 4.66 -3.33
CA VAL A 261 -21.18 5.95 -2.74
C VAL A 261 -19.89 5.79 -1.96
N ILE A 262 -18.88 6.55 -2.34
CA ILE A 262 -17.56 6.55 -1.71
C ILE A 262 -17.40 7.88 -1.00
N VAL A 263 -17.08 7.85 0.28
CA VAL A 263 -16.76 9.07 1.05
C VAL A 263 -15.26 9.28 0.95
N ALA A 264 -14.85 10.44 0.43
CA ALA A 264 -13.45 10.83 0.40
C ALA A 264 -13.03 11.42 1.76
N ASP A 265 -11.83 11.10 2.21
CA ASP A 265 -11.24 11.71 3.40
C ASP A 265 -10.89 13.18 3.12
N GLY A 266 -11.49 14.09 3.91
CA GLY A 266 -11.23 15.53 3.83
C GLY A 266 -12.10 16.30 2.82
N GLN A 267 -11.50 17.34 2.23
CA GLN A 267 -12.11 18.21 1.22
C GLN A 267 -11.55 17.84 -0.16
N PRO A 268 -12.15 16.90 -0.91
CA PRO A 268 -11.73 16.62 -2.26
C PRO A 268 -12.10 17.79 -3.17
N ASP A 269 -11.17 18.22 -4.02
CA ASP A 269 -11.51 19.11 -5.13
C ASP A 269 -12.33 18.36 -6.21
N GLY A 270 -13.01 19.12 -7.08
CA GLY A 270 -13.86 18.55 -8.12
C GLY A 270 -13.11 17.78 -9.22
N GLY A 271 -11.80 17.98 -9.39
CA GLY A 271 -10.96 17.26 -10.33
C GLY A 271 -10.55 15.89 -9.79
N THR A 272 -9.89 15.87 -8.64
CA THR A 272 -9.46 14.69 -7.89
C THR A 272 -10.65 13.75 -7.59
N ALA A 273 -11.82 14.30 -7.26
CA ALA A 273 -13.03 13.50 -7.08
C ALA A 273 -13.50 12.81 -8.38
N ARG A 274 -13.42 13.48 -9.54
CA ARG A 274 -13.76 12.88 -10.84
C ARG A 274 -12.74 11.83 -11.26
N GLU A 275 -11.46 12.06 -11.00
CA GLU A 275 -10.39 11.10 -11.26
C GLU A 275 -10.58 9.83 -10.40
N ARG A 276 -10.85 9.96 -9.10
CA ARG A 276 -11.17 8.81 -8.24
C ARG A 276 -12.41 8.05 -8.71
N ALA A 277 -13.47 8.75 -9.15
CA ALA A 277 -14.67 8.11 -9.68
C ALA A 277 -14.40 7.30 -10.96
N ARG A 278 -13.56 7.84 -11.85
CA ARG A 278 -13.11 7.16 -13.10
C ARG A 278 -12.22 5.96 -12.80
N TRP A 279 -11.22 6.14 -11.96
CA TRP A 279 -10.30 5.09 -11.56
C TRP A 279 -11.04 3.91 -10.93
N GLU A 280 -11.93 4.16 -9.97
CA GLU A 280 -12.69 3.10 -9.29
C GLU A 280 -13.58 2.32 -10.27
N ALA A 281 -14.22 3.01 -11.22
CA ALA A 281 -15.01 2.38 -12.27
C ALA A 281 -14.15 1.51 -13.21
N ALA A 282 -12.99 2.03 -13.64
CA ALA A 282 -12.06 1.32 -14.53
C ALA A 282 -11.39 0.12 -13.85
N HIS A 283 -10.98 0.26 -12.59
CA HIS A 283 -10.38 -0.79 -11.78
C HIS A 283 -11.35 -1.97 -11.57
N ARG A 284 -12.60 -1.69 -11.16
CA ARG A 284 -13.65 -2.72 -10.99
C ARG A 284 -14.09 -3.33 -12.32
N ALA A 285 -14.12 -2.56 -13.40
CA ALA A 285 -14.34 -3.11 -14.74
C ALA A 285 -13.22 -4.06 -15.15
N GLY A 286 -11.96 -3.67 -14.92
CA GLY A 286 -10.77 -4.50 -15.16
C GLY A 286 -10.84 -5.83 -14.40
N LYS A 287 -11.02 -5.79 -13.08
CA LYS A 287 -11.14 -7.01 -12.26
C LYS A 287 -12.32 -7.91 -12.64
N SER A 288 -13.41 -7.37 -13.22
CA SER A 288 -14.52 -8.20 -13.72
C SER A 288 -14.21 -8.98 -15.01
N PHE A 289 -13.15 -8.60 -15.73
CA PHE A 289 -12.68 -9.27 -16.96
C PHE A 289 -11.39 -10.07 -16.74
N GLU A 290 -11.06 -10.39 -15.49
CA GLU A 290 -9.96 -11.29 -15.16
C GLU A 290 -10.24 -12.69 -15.70
N ALA A 291 -9.23 -13.30 -16.31
CA ALA A 291 -9.30 -14.62 -16.93
C ALA A 291 -8.04 -15.42 -16.60
N THR A 292 -8.16 -16.74 -16.61
CA THR A 292 -7.07 -17.68 -16.38
C THR A 292 -6.94 -18.60 -17.58
N TYR A 293 -5.73 -18.68 -18.14
CA TYR A 293 -5.38 -19.52 -19.29
C TYR A 293 -4.22 -20.44 -18.93
N THR A 294 -4.35 -21.73 -19.25
CA THR A 294 -3.22 -22.66 -19.20
C THR A 294 -2.67 -22.83 -20.60
N VAL A 295 -1.40 -22.49 -20.79
CA VAL A 295 -0.66 -22.62 -22.05
C VAL A 295 0.38 -23.74 -21.97
N GLN A 296 0.72 -24.32 -23.12
CA GLN A 296 1.71 -25.40 -23.20
C GLN A 296 3.15 -24.88 -22.96
N GLY A 297 3.89 -25.57 -22.08
CA GLY A 297 5.28 -25.23 -21.76
C GLY A 297 5.46 -23.96 -20.93
N TRP A 298 6.72 -23.67 -20.56
CA TRP A 298 7.07 -22.56 -19.66
C TRP A 298 7.65 -21.32 -20.34
N ARG A 299 7.94 -21.42 -21.65
CA ARG A 299 8.66 -20.41 -22.40
C ARG A 299 7.79 -19.82 -23.50
N GLN A 300 7.99 -18.53 -23.74
CA GLN A 300 7.47 -17.80 -24.88
C GLN A 300 8.22 -18.24 -26.16
N GLY A 301 7.71 -17.87 -27.33
CA GLY A 301 8.29 -18.20 -28.64
C GLY A 301 9.70 -17.64 -28.88
N ASP A 302 10.08 -16.57 -28.17
CA ASP A 302 11.46 -16.05 -28.16
C ASP A 302 12.41 -16.84 -27.23
N GLY A 303 11.86 -17.77 -26.43
CA GLY A 303 12.60 -18.62 -25.50
C GLY A 303 12.73 -18.11 -24.07
N ARG A 304 12.27 -16.88 -23.76
CA ARG A 304 12.19 -16.37 -22.38
C ARG A 304 11.09 -17.11 -21.61
N LEU A 305 11.18 -17.15 -20.28
CA LEU A 305 10.07 -17.62 -19.45
C LEU A 305 8.89 -16.64 -19.50
N TRP A 306 7.69 -17.13 -19.23
CA TRP A 306 6.52 -16.28 -18.96
C TRP A 306 6.71 -15.52 -17.65
N VAL A 307 6.65 -14.19 -17.64
CA VAL A 307 6.82 -13.40 -16.41
C VAL A 307 5.56 -12.56 -16.12
N PRO A 308 5.23 -12.32 -14.84
CA PRO A 308 4.18 -11.35 -14.50
C PRO A 308 4.64 -9.93 -14.88
N ASN A 309 3.67 -9.02 -15.02
CA ASN A 309 3.90 -7.63 -15.44
C ASN A 309 4.44 -7.49 -16.88
N GLU A 310 3.97 -8.32 -17.80
CA GLU A 310 4.05 -8.10 -19.26
C GLU A 310 2.62 -7.98 -19.84
N LEU A 311 2.46 -7.16 -20.88
CA LEU A 311 1.23 -7.08 -21.69
C LEU A 311 1.23 -8.20 -22.74
N VAL A 312 0.16 -8.99 -22.78
CA VAL A 312 -0.05 -10.09 -23.72
C VAL A 312 -1.32 -9.86 -24.54
N ARG A 313 -1.28 -10.15 -25.84
CA ARG A 313 -2.49 -10.17 -26.68
C ARG A 313 -3.27 -11.44 -26.39
N VAL A 314 -4.52 -11.30 -25.98
CA VAL A 314 -5.43 -12.44 -25.78
C VAL A 314 -6.42 -12.49 -26.95
N ARG A 315 -6.49 -13.64 -27.62
CA ARG A 315 -7.43 -13.95 -28.71
C ARG A 315 -8.25 -15.17 -28.34
N ASP A 316 -9.42 -14.92 -27.77
CA ASP A 316 -10.36 -15.92 -27.31
C ASP A 316 -11.76 -15.64 -27.89
N PRO A 317 -12.15 -16.31 -28.99
CA PRO A 317 -13.47 -16.15 -29.58
C PRO A 317 -14.59 -16.87 -28.79
N VAL A 318 -14.25 -17.67 -27.77
CA VAL A 318 -15.23 -18.35 -26.91
C VAL A 318 -15.72 -17.40 -25.81
N ILE A 319 -14.81 -16.67 -25.19
CA ILE A 319 -15.11 -15.63 -24.19
C ILE A 319 -15.43 -14.28 -24.87
N GLY A 320 -14.89 -14.04 -26.07
CA GLY A 320 -15.08 -12.81 -26.84
C GLY A 320 -13.97 -11.76 -26.62
N PHE A 321 -12.77 -12.18 -26.23
CA PHE A 321 -11.61 -11.31 -26.08
C PHE A 321 -10.76 -11.26 -27.36
N ASP A 322 -10.51 -10.06 -27.87
CA ASP A 322 -9.45 -9.76 -28.83
C ASP A 322 -8.80 -8.44 -28.40
N VAL A 323 -8.11 -8.48 -27.26
CA VAL A 323 -7.61 -7.30 -26.54
C VAL A 323 -6.26 -7.59 -25.89
N ASP A 324 -5.55 -6.52 -25.53
CA ASP A 324 -4.30 -6.62 -24.77
C ASP A 324 -4.63 -6.65 -23.28
N MET A 325 -4.05 -7.61 -22.56
CA MET A 325 -4.22 -7.79 -21.11
C MET A 325 -2.86 -7.83 -20.42
N LEU A 326 -2.80 -7.41 -19.17
CA LEU A 326 -1.63 -7.54 -18.31
C LEU A 326 -1.59 -8.95 -17.69
N VAL A 327 -0.44 -9.60 -17.75
CA VAL A 327 -0.18 -10.85 -17.02
C VAL A 327 -0.04 -10.51 -15.54
N ALA A 328 -1.12 -10.74 -14.81
CA ALA A 328 -1.24 -10.53 -13.37
C ALA A 328 -0.43 -11.55 -12.57
N ALA A 329 -0.50 -12.82 -12.96
CA ALA A 329 0.19 -13.91 -12.29
C ALA A 329 0.60 -15.01 -13.28
N VAL A 330 1.67 -15.72 -12.92
CA VAL A 330 2.22 -16.85 -13.65
C VAL A 330 2.45 -17.98 -12.67
N ALA A 331 1.93 -19.17 -12.96
CA ALA A 331 2.24 -20.40 -12.25
C ALA A 331 2.76 -21.45 -13.23
N TYR A 332 4.06 -21.75 -13.13
CA TYR A 332 4.67 -22.87 -13.84
C TYR A 332 4.32 -24.16 -13.11
N SER A 333 3.89 -25.19 -13.84
CA SER A 333 3.74 -26.54 -13.29
C SER A 333 4.36 -27.62 -14.18
N LEU A 334 4.90 -28.66 -13.53
CA LEU A 334 5.32 -29.93 -14.14
C LEU A 334 4.55 -31.05 -13.49
N SER A 335 4.12 -32.01 -14.28
CA SER A 335 3.54 -33.28 -13.81
C SER A 335 3.83 -34.40 -14.82
N GLU A 336 3.29 -35.60 -14.60
CA GLU A 336 3.35 -36.69 -15.58
C GLU A 336 2.69 -36.30 -16.93
N ALA A 337 1.77 -35.33 -16.95
CA ALA A 337 1.17 -34.79 -18.16
C ALA A 337 2.08 -33.80 -18.93
N GLY A 338 3.26 -33.48 -18.40
CA GLY A 338 4.21 -32.53 -18.97
C GLY A 338 4.24 -31.18 -18.26
N SER A 339 4.92 -30.20 -18.89
CA SER A 339 5.07 -28.83 -18.39
C SER A 339 4.02 -27.89 -18.99
N VAL A 340 3.35 -27.12 -18.14
CA VAL A 340 2.38 -26.09 -18.55
C VAL A 340 2.56 -24.83 -17.71
N THR A 341 2.08 -23.70 -18.22
CA THR A 341 2.01 -22.44 -17.46
C THR A 341 0.57 -21.98 -17.36
N THR A 342 0.11 -21.72 -16.15
CA THR A 342 -1.15 -21.01 -15.90
C THR A 342 -0.87 -19.51 -15.78
N LEU A 343 -1.46 -18.74 -16.68
CA LEU A 343 -1.42 -17.28 -16.72
C LEU A 343 -2.75 -16.73 -16.21
N THR A 344 -2.72 -15.88 -15.18
CA THR A 344 -3.86 -15.01 -14.85
C THR A 344 -3.65 -13.68 -15.55
N VAL A 345 -4.64 -13.25 -16.33
CA VAL A 345 -4.60 -12.03 -17.14
C VAL A 345 -5.80 -11.15 -16.85
N ALA A 346 -5.61 -9.83 -16.87
CA ALA A 346 -6.70 -8.86 -16.73
C ALA A 346 -6.38 -7.58 -17.53
N PRO A 347 -7.37 -6.75 -17.89
CA PRO A 347 -7.12 -5.42 -18.45
C PRO A 347 -6.20 -4.58 -17.55
N GLN A 348 -5.26 -3.83 -18.14
CA GLN A 348 -4.23 -3.06 -17.41
C GLN A 348 -4.81 -2.15 -16.30
N ALA A 349 -5.99 -1.56 -16.53
CA ALA A 349 -6.70 -0.73 -15.56
C ALA A 349 -7.06 -1.45 -14.23
N ALA A 350 -7.09 -2.80 -14.20
CA ALA A 350 -7.23 -3.58 -12.97
C ALA A 350 -6.03 -3.45 -12.02
N TYR A 351 -4.87 -3.03 -12.55
CA TYR A 351 -3.59 -2.91 -11.85
C TYR A 351 -3.03 -1.49 -11.84
N GLU A 352 -3.70 -0.55 -12.50
CA GLU A 352 -3.48 0.87 -12.28
C GLU A 352 -3.97 1.25 -10.88
N LEU A 353 -3.17 2.03 -10.15
CA LEU A 353 -3.53 2.57 -8.84
C LEU A 353 -3.68 4.09 -8.91
N LEU A 354 -4.51 4.66 -8.05
CA LEU A 354 -4.60 6.11 -7.84
C LEU A 354 -3.97 6.48 -6.49
N PRO A 355 -3.14 7.54 -6.41
CA PRO A 355 -2.54 7.95 -5.13
C PRO A 355 -3.60 8.29 -4.09
N GLU A 356 -3.49 7.71 -2.90
CA GLU A 356 -4.33 8.07 -1.77
C GLU A 356 -3.82 9.37 -1.11
N PRO A 357 -4.72 10.29 -0.71
CA PRO A 357 -4.31 11.45 0.07
C PRO A 357 -3.81 11.03 1.45
N PRO A 358 -2.81 11.72 2.04
CA PRO A 358 -2.35 11.41 3.39
C PRO A 358 -3.47 11.64 4.40
N ARG A 359 -3.83 10.61 5.16
CA ARG A 359 -4.88 10.72 6.19
C ARG A 359 -4.55 11.84 7.18
N PRO A 360 -5.48 12.77 7.46
CA PRO A 360 -5.22 13.87 8.38
C PRO A 360 -4.91 13.34 9.78
N ARG A 361 -3.82 13.84 10.39
CA ARG A 361 -3.48 13.48 11.77
C ARG A 361 -4.64 13.85 12.70
N ALA A 362 -5.17 12.86 13.42
CA ALA A 362 -6.15 13.08 14.47
C ALA A 362 -5.61 14.13 15.45
N ARG A 363 -6.27 15.30 15.51
CA ARG A 363 -5.94 16.34 16.49
C ARG A 363 -6.08 15.72 17.87
N ARG A 364 -4.96 15.61 18.61
CA ARG A 364 -4.99 15.30 20.05
C ARG A 364 -5.98 16.25 20.70
N ALA A 365 -7.06 15.71 21.26
CA ALA A 365 -8.01 16.49 22.03
C ALA A 365 -7.23 17.22 23.13
N ARG A 366 -7.32 18.56 23.17
CA ARG A 366 -6.80 19.32 24.30
C ARG A 366 -7.56 18.83 25.53
N GLN A 367 -6.86 18.24 26.50
CA GLN A 367 -7.45 17.96 27.81
C GLN A 367 -8.09 19.26 28.32
N PRO A 368 -9.36 19.24 28.74
CA PRO A 368 -9.96 20.40 29.37
C PRO A 368 -9.13 20.80 30.58
N CYS A 369 -8.82 22.10 30.71
CA CYS A 369 -8.17 22.62 31.91
C CYS A 369 -9.03 22.23 33.13
N PRO A 370 -8.47 21.58 34.17
CA PRO A 370 -9.27 21.13 35.29
C PRO A 370 -9.91 22.34 35.99
N ARG A 371 -11.25 22.38 35.98
CA ARG A 371 -12.00 23.36 36.77
C ARG A 371 -11.67 23.11 38.24
N GLN A 372 -10.91 24.03 38.85
CA GLN A 372 -10.73 24.05 40.30
C GLN A 372 -12.10 24.27 40.95
N SER A 373 -12.62 23.23 41.60
CA SER A 373 -13.85 23.31 42.37
C SER A 373 -13.59 24.14 43.62
N TRP A 374 -14.30 25.26 43.77
CA TRP A 374 -14.40 25.97 45.04
C TRP A 374 -15.25 25.13 46.01
N SER A 375 -14.60 24.28 46.79
CA SER A 375 -15.22 23.61 47.94
C SER A 375 -15.28 24.57 49.13
N SER A 376 -16.46 24.70 49.73
CA SER A 376 -16.74 25.67 50.80
C SER A 376 -15.79 25.57 51.98
N ILE A 377 -15.46 26.73 52.56
CA ILE A 377 -14.90 26.81 53.91
C ILE A 377 -16.06 26.52 54.88
N ASP A 378 -15.93 25.47 55.68
CA ASP A 378 -16.75 25.26 56.87
C ASP A 378 -15.84 24.97 58.07
N GLY A 379 -16.18 25.57 59.22
CA GLY A 379 -15.27 25.71 60.34
C GLY A 379 -15.50 24.72 61.49
N SER A 380 -14.41 24.22 62.07
CA SER A 380 -14.34 23.68 63.44
C SER A 380 -12.88 23.77 63.90
N SER A 381 -12.46 24.75 64.70
CA SER A 381 -12.71 24.98 66.14
C SER A 381 -11.65 24.35 67.07
N ARG A 382 -10.84 25.24 67.71
CA ARG A 382 -10.21 25.16 69.07
C ARG A 382 -9.27 23.96 69.38
N LEU A 383 -8.24 23.99 70.21
CA LEU A 383 -7.47 24.92 71.09
C LEU A 383 -6.08 24.19 71.23
N GLY A 384 -4.89 24.75 71.43
CA GLY A 384 -4.45 26.05 71.96
C GLY A 384 -3.37 25.81 73.04
N LYS A 385 -2.19 26.46 72.96
CA LYS A 385 -1.28 26.76 74.09
C LYS A 385 -0.15 27.72 73.65
N ALA A 386 0.43 28.45 74.61
CA ALA A 386 1.26 29.64 74.37
C ALA A 386 2.53 29.68 75.23
N ALA A 387 3.54 30.45 74.76
CA ALA A 387 4.69 31.10 75.43
C ALA A 387 5.81 31.28 74.38
N GLY A 388 6.62 32.35 74.27
CA GLY A 388 6.68 33.72 74.84
C GLY A 388 7.67 34.51 73.94
N ALA A 389 7.45 35.77 73.55
CA ALA A 389 7.67 37.01 74.31
C ALA A 389 9.15 37.44 74.50
N ASP A 390 9.69 38.24 73.58
CA ASP A 390 10.37 39.55 73.83
C ASP A 390 10.63 40.27 72.47
N GLN A 391 10.09 41.48 72.20
CA GLN A 391 10.65 42.84 72.43
C GLN A 391 11.88 43.16 71.54
N THR A 392 11.97 44.26 70.76
CA THR A 392 11.39 45.63 70.85
C THR A 392 11.05 46.28 69.47
N GLY A 393 10.18 47.31 69.43
CA GLY A 393 9.90 48.21 68.26
C GLY A 393 10.47 49.63 68.47
N PRO A 394 9.88 50.78 68.03
CA PRO A 394 8.80 51.09 67.04
C PRO A 394 9.32 51.94 65.83
N ALA A 395 8.66 52.25 64.70
CA ALA A 395 7.31 52.74 64.31
C ALA A 395 7.10 54.28 64.27
N ASP A 396 6.72 54.78 63.07
CA ASP A 396 5.95 56.00 62.68
C ASP A 396 6.34 57.46 63.08
N GLY A 397 6.04 58.41 62.16
CA GLY A 397 5.85 59.84 62.47
C GLY A 397 6.12 60.86 61.34
N GLY A 398 5.10 61.23 60.55
CA GLY A 398 5.23 62.13 59.37
C GLY A 398 5.41 63.64 59.61
N GLY A 399 5.52 64.44 58.52
CA GLY A 399 5.60 65.92 58.61
C GLY A 399 5.82 66.66 57.27
N ALA A 400 4.98 67.66 56.97
CA ALA A 400 4.74 68.31 55.67
C ALA A 400 5.72 69.42 55.18
N ARG A 401 5.81 69.61 53.83
CA ARG A 401 5.83 70.88 53.03
C ARG A 401 6.96 71.95 53.26
N PRO A 402 7.11 73.01 52.39
CA PRO A 402 7.10 73.07 50.91
C PRO A 402 8.14 74.06 50.26
N GLY A 403 8.29 74.02 48.92
CA GLY A 403 8.74 75.16 48.07
C GLY A 403 10.26 75.46 47.97
N ASP A 404 10.80 76.09 46.91
CA ASP A 404 10.16 76.76 45.76
C ASP A 404 11.14 76.95 44.55
N ARG A 405 10.61 76.98 43.30
CA ARG A 405 11.22 77.48 42.01
C ARG A 405 12.44 76.73 41.38
N ARG A 406 12.62 76.66 40.05
CA ARG A 406 11.89 77.18 38.85
C ARG A 406 12.30 76.40 37.56
N GLY A 407 11.37 76.24 36.60
CA GLY A 407 11.64 75.94 35.17
C GLY A 407 11.68 77.23 34.31
N PRO A 408 11.27 77.25 33.00
CA PRO A 408 10.71 76.19 32.11
C PRO A 408 11.82 75.63 31.16
N GLY A 409 11.63 74.98 30.00
CA GLY A 409 10.48 74.58 29.12
C GLY A 409 11.03 73.71 27.95
N ALA A 410 10.45 73.57 26.76
CA ALA A 410 9.08 73.35 26.23
C ALA A 410 9.15 73.33 24.67
N GLY A 411 8.45 72.42 23.97
CA GLY A 411 8.48 72.23 22.49
C GLY A 411 9.09 70.87 22.10
N ALA A 412 8.41 69.84 21.58
CA ALA A 412 7.29 69.72 20.64
C ALA A 412 7.63 70.14 19.19
N ASP A 413 7.70 69.17 18.26
CA ASP A 413 6.67 69.03 17.23
C ASP A 413 6.82 67.77 16.36
N CYS A 414 5.68 67.26 15.89
CA CYS A 414 5.57 66.30 14.80
C CYS A 414 5.05 67.01 13.55
N ALA A 415 5.74 66.85 12.42
CA ALA A 415 5.22 67.13 11.09
C ALA A 415 5.78 66.07 10.12
N GLY A 416 5.04 65.56 9.13
CA GLY A 416 3.79 66.05 8.56
C GLY A 416 4.04 66.64 7.17
N GLY A 417 4.36 65.78 6.19
CA GLY A 417 4.76 66.20 4.84
C GLY A 417 4.15 65.31 3.76
N ALA A 418 2.91 65.62 3.37
CA ALA A 418 2.23 64.99 2.24
C ALA A 418 2.31 65.87 0.98
N SER A 419 1.78 65.33 -0.14
CA SER A 419 1.60 65.99 -1.44
C SER A 419 2.84 65.96 -2.36
N ARG A 420 2.72 65.83 -3.69
CA ARG A 420 1.54 65.87 -4.58
C ARG A 420 1.66 64.89 -5.75
N ARG A 421 0.53 64.34 -6.21
CA ARG A 421 0.35 63.96 -7.62
C ARG A 421 0.16 65.23 -8.46
N ARG A 422 0.74 65.29 -9.66
CA ARG A 422 0.04 65.47 -10.96
C ARG A 422 1.06 65.53 -12.10
N GLY A 423 0.63 65.05 -13.25
CA GLY A 423 1.40 64.70 -14.44
C GLY A 423 0.59 63.61 -15.13
#